data_AF-A0AAF1C535-F1
#
_entry.id   AF-A0AAF1C535-F1
#
_cell.length_a   1.000
_cell.length_b   1.000
_cell.length_c   1.000
_cell.angle_alpha   90.00
_cell.angle_beta   90.00
_cell.angle_gamma   90.00
#
_symmetry.space_group_name_H-M   'P 1'
#
loop_
_entity.id
_entity.type
_entity.pdbx_description
1 polymer ?
#
loop_
_entity_poly.entity_id
_entity_poly.type
_entity_poly.pdbx_seq_one_letter_code
_entity_poly.pdbx_strand_id
1 'polypeptide(L)' 'MQDTEFCKIRYPNLICKPIALQFLSDNDVAILELSVEESQEKLRLSVVEEKHYQLVLKNDISEQEIKNICEQEE' A
#
# COMPACT_ATOMS: atom_id res chain seq x y z
N MET A 1 3.59 13.86 -10.03
CA MET A 1 4.64 12.90 -9.58
C MET A 1 5.00 11.98 -10.74
N GLN A 2 6.28 11.66 -10.97
CA GLN A 2 6.72 10.98 -12.20
C GLN A 2 6.05 9.61 -12.41
N ASP A 3 6.00 8.76 -11.39
CA ASP A 3 5.43 7.41 -11.49
C ASP A 3 3.93 7.42 -11.82
N THR A 4 3.18 8.36 -11.22
CA THR A 4 1.75 8.54 -11.51
C THR A 4 1.51 8.96 -12.95
N GLU A 5 2.33 9.90 -13.47
CA GLU A 5 2.22 10.33 -14.87
C GLU A 5 2.61 9.22 -15.85
N PHE A 6 3.66 8.45 -15.53
CA PHE A 6 4.01 7.27 -16.30
C PHE A 6 2.86 6.26 -16.35
N CYS A 7 2.22 5.97 -15.21
CA CYS A 7 1.08 5.07 -15.15
C CYS A 7 -0.10 5.56 -16.00
N LYS A 8 -0.42 6.86 -15.98
CA LYS A 8 -1.47 7.45 -16.83
C LYS A 8 -1.23 7.21 -18.33
N ILE A 9 0.02 7.35 -18.77
CA ILE A 9 0.39 7.15 -20.18
C ILE A 9 0.42 5.66 -20.55
N ARG A 10 1.07 4.84 -19.70
CA ARG A 10 1.36 3.44 -20.02
C ARG A 10 0.17 2.51 -19.77
N TYR A 11 -0.72 2.86 -18.83
CA TYR A 11 -1.85 2.06 -18.35
C TYR A 11 -3.11 2.92 -18.19
N PRO A 12 -3.65 3.51 -19.29
CA PRO A 12 -4.71 4.52 -19.21
C PRO A 12 -6.06 4.01 -18.66
N ASN A 13 -6.29 2.70 -18.68
CA ASN A 13 -7.52 2.08 -18.20
C ASN A 13 -7.41 1.53 -16.76
N LEU A 14 -6.27 1.70 -16.10
CA LEU A 14 -6.05 1.25 -14.72
C LEU A 14 -6.05 2.44 -13.76
N ILE A 15 -6.50 2.21 -12.54
CA ILE A 15 -6.40 3.19 -11.46
C ILE A 15 -5.01 3.05 -10.82
N CYS A 16 -4.18 4.08 -10.95
CA CYS A 16 -2.92 4.15 -10.22
C CYS A 16 -3.21 4.45 -8.74
N LYS A 17 -2.93 3.49 -7.86
CA LYS A 17 -2.98 3.65 -6.40
C LYS A 17 -1.55 3.78 -5.88
N PRO A 18 -1.09 4.99 -5.50
CA PRO A 18 0.21 5.16 -4.87
C PRO A 18 0.22 4.48 -3.50
N ILE A 19 1.25 3.68 -3.25
CA ILE A 19 1.43 2.95 -1.99
C ILE A 19 2.78 3.32 -1.39
N ALA A 20 2.80 3.61 -0.10
CA ALA A 20 4.01 3.71 0.69
C ALA A 20 4.09 2.55 1.70
N LEU A 21 5.30 2.11 2.02
CA LEU A 21 5.57 1.10 3.04
C LEU A 21 6.57 1.67 4.04
N GLN A 22 6.27 1.53 5.33
CA GLN A 22 7.10 2.02 6.43
C GLN A 22 7.29 0.91 7.45
N PHE A 23 8.53 0.65 7.85
CA PHE A 23 8.82 -0.21 9.01
C PHE A 23 8.50 0.55 10.31
N LEU A 24 7.70 -0.06 11.16
CA LEU A 24 7.38 0.42 12.51
C LEU A 24 8.32 -0.20 13.55
N SER A 25 8.75 -1.45 13.31
CA SER A 25 9.72 -2.21 14.10
C SER A 25 10.52 -3.13 13.17
N ASP A 26 11.31 -4.07 13.71
CA ASP A 26 12.06 -5.05 12.92
C ASP A 26 11.15 -5.92 12.03
N ASN A 27 9.95 -6.26 12.53
CA ASN A 27 9.01 -7.14 11.84
C ASN A 27 7.65 -6.50 11.56
N ASP A 28 7.35 -5.30 12.09
CA ASP A 28 6.06 -4.66 11.84
C ASP A 28 6.18 -3.62 10.73
N VAL A 29 5.26 -3.66 9.77
CA VAL A 29 5.19 -2.72 8.64
C VAL A 29 3.80 -2.10 8.54
N ALA A 30 3.76 -0.81 8.24
CA ALA A 30 2.56 -0.11 7.81
C ALA A 30 2.58 0.06 6.28
N ILE A 31 1.50 -0.36 5.62
CA ILE A 31 1.25 -0.08 4.21
C ILE A 31 0.19 1.01 4.14
N LEU A 32 0.50 2.07 3.39
CA LEU A 32 -0.30 3.28 3.27
C LEU A 32 -0.75 3.45 1.82
N GLU A 33 -2.06 3.50 1.57
CA GLU A 33 -2.58 4.03 0.31
C GLU A 33 -2.57 5.56 0.38
N LEU A 34 -2.03 6.22 -0.64
CA LEU A 34 -1.88 7.67 -0.67
C LEU A 34 -2.72 8.30 -1.78
N SER A 35 -3.39 9.41 -1.49
CA SER A 35 -3.93 10.32 -2.49
C SER A 35 -2.91 11.43 -2.77
N VAL A 36 -2.87 11.89 -4.02
CA VAL A 36 -1.98 12.95 -4.48
C VAL A 36 -2.83 14.11 -4.98
N GLU A 37 -2.72 15.25 -4.30
CA GLU A 37 -3.31 16.52 -4.74
C GLU A 37 -2.19 17.45 -5.20
N GLU A 38 -2.31 18.00 -6.41
CA GLU A 38 -1.36 18.97 -6.95
C GLU A 38 -2.04 20.33 -7.08
N SER A 39 -1.50 21.35 -6.41
CA SER A 39 -2.02 22.72 -6.46
C SER A 39 -0.87 23.72 -6.47
N GLN A 40 -0.85 24.60 -7.46
CA GLN A 40 0.03 25.79 -7.52
C GLN A 40 1.47 25.49 -7.06
N GLU A 41 2.08 24.44 -7.63
CA GLU A 41 3.46 24.00 -7.38
C GLU A 41 3.71 23.24 -6.06
N LYS A 42 2.66 22.90 -5.31
CA LYS A 42 2.76 22.02 -4.14
C LYS A 42 2.09 20.68 -4.41
N LEU A 43 2.81 19.63 -4.05
CA LEU A 43 2.27 18.28 -3.95
C LEU A 43 1.85 18.05 -2.50
N ARG A 44 0.59 17.66 -2.31
CA ARG A 44 0.07 17.22 -1.02
C ARG A 44 -0.25 15.74 -1.11
N LEU A 45 0.32 14.99 -0.18
CA LEU A 45 0.03 13.58 0.02
C LEU A 45 -0.90 13.45 1.23
N SER A 46 -1.94 12.65 1.11
CA SER A 46 -2.82 12.29 2.24
C SER A 46 -2.97 10.77 2.31
N VAL A 47 -3.00 10.22 3.52
CA VAL A 47 -3.25 8.79 3.73
C VAL A 47 -4.74 8.54 3.54
N VAL A 48 -5.08 7.65 2.60
CA VAL A 48 -6.44 7.19 2.32
C VAL A 48 -6.77 6.01 3.23
N GLU A 49 -5.82 5.07 3.34
CA GLU A 49 -5.94 3.86 4.14
C GLU A 49 -4.58 3.49 4.69
N GLU A 50 -4.57 2.90 5.89
CA GLU A 50 -3.39 2.42 6.58
C GLU A 50 -3.68 1.01 7.11
N LYS A 51 -2.86 0.04 6.73
CA LYS A 51 -2.93 -1.34 7.22
C LYS A 51 -1.61 -1.76 7.82
N HIS A 52 -1.66 -2.46 8.94
CA HIS A 52 -0.49 -2.90 9.69
C HIS A 52 -0.32 -4.40 9.53
N TYR A 53 0.90 -4.82 9.24
CA TYR A 53 1.24 -6.20 9.02
C TYR A 53 2.48 -6.58 9.80
N GLN A 54 2.52 -7.84 10.24
CA GLN A 54 3.70 -8.43 10.84
C GLN A 54 4.37 -9.37 9.83
N LEU A 55 5.65 -9.17 9.59
CA LEU A 55 6.50 -10.06 8.83
C LEU A 55 6.80 -11.30 9.68
N VAL A 56 6.41 -12.45 9.17
CA VAL A 56 6.59 -13.75 9.82
C VAL A 56 7.40 -14.67 8.92
N LEU A 57 8.18 -15.57 9.52
CA LEU A 57 8.84 -16.62 8.75
C LEU A 57 7.79 -17.58 8.18
N LYS A 58 8.11 -18.20 7.05
CA LYS A 58 7.21 -19.17 6.40
C LYS A 58 6.77 -20.29 7.35
N ASN A 59 7.63 -20.72 8.26
CA ASN A 59 7.32 -21.82 9.19
C ASN A 59 6.47 -21.37 10.38
N ASP A 60 6.31 -20.06 10.58
CA ASP A 60 5.59 -19.47 11.71
C ASP A 60 4.15 -19.05 11.34
N ILE A 61 3.70 -19.35 10.12
CA ILE A 61 2.34 -19.10 9.65
C ILE A 61 1.75 -20.36 9.02
N SER A 62 0.55 -20.75 9.45
CA SER A 62 -0.12 -21.93 8.92
C SER A 62 -0.94 -21.62 7.67
N GLU A 63 -1.19 -22.62 6.80
CA GLU A 63 -2.09 -22.43 5.65
C GLU A 63 -3.51 -22.02 6.07
N GLN A 64 -3.99 -22.49 7.22
CA GLN A 64 -5.31 -22.11 7.73
C GLN A 64 -5.34 -20.64 8.17
N GLU A 65 -4.26 -20.17 8.80
CA GLU A 65 -4.12 -18.78 9.21
C GLU A 65 -4.07 -17.84 8.00
N ILE A 66 -3.34 -18.22 6.95
CA ILE A 66 -3.34 -17.48 5.68
C ILE A 66 -4.76 -17.36 5.12
N LYS A 67 -5.52 -18.47 5.08
CA LYS A 67 -6.92 -18.45 4.61
C LYS A 67 -7.79 -17.51 5.44
N ASN A 68 -7.69 -17.59 6.77
CA ASN A 68 -8.45 -16.74 7.66
C ASN A 68 -8.15 -15.24 7.45
N ILE A 69 -6.88 -14.89 7.24
CA ILE A 69 -6.47 -13.50 6.95
C ILE A 69 -7.06 -13.06 5.60
N CYS A 70 -7.00 -13.89 4.56
CA CYS A 70 -7.58 -13.55 3.26
C CYS A 70 -9.11 -13.34 3.32
N GLU A 71 -9.83 -14.12 4.13
CA GLU A 71 -11.28 -13.99 4.31
C GLU A 71 -11.70 -12.75 5.11
N GLN A 72 -10.81 -12.23 5.97
CA GLN A 72 -11.08 -11.04 6.78
C GLN A 72 -10.83 -9.72 6.03
N GLU A 73 -10.12 -9.77 4.91
CA GLU A 73 -9.75 -8.60 4.09
C GLU A 73 -10.74 -8.33 2.93
N GLU A 74 -11.74 -9.20 2.70
CA GLU A 74 -12.85 -9.03 1.74
C GLU A 74 -14.04 -8.25 2.34
#